data_AF-A0A821IHU7-F1
#
_entry.id   AF-A0A821IHU7-F1
#
_cell.length_a   1.000
_cell.length_b   1.000
_cell.length_c   1.000
_cell.angle_alpha   90.00
_cell.angle_beta   90.00
_cell.angle_gamma   90.00
#
_symmetry.space_group_name_H-M   'P 1'
#
loop_
_entity.id
_entity.type
_entity.pdbx_description
1 polymer ?
#
loop_
_entity_poly.entity_id
_entity_poly.type
_entity_poly.pdbx_seq_one_letter_code
_entity_poly.pdbx_strand_id
1 'polypeptide(L)'
;DCGGSRCPQCADTQSCLAGSDCVNGVCLSNICQASTCIDNVINQDETDVDCGGSTCPQCIDTKLCSAASDCVSRVCLSNICQAPTCSDGVQNQDETDVDCGGSTCPKCVDTKTCAVMSDCVSKVCSLNICQAPTCGDGVLNQDETDTDCGGSRCPQCVDTQSCRAGSDCVNGVCLSNVCQGRDLFIHYDYM
;
A
#
# COMPACT_ATOMS: atom_id res chain seq x y z
N ASP A 1 -9.54 31.90 44.93
CA ASP A 1 -9.08 30.52 45.05
C ASP A 1 -9.62 29.74 43.86
N CYS A 2 -8.82 28.88 43.26
CA CYS A 2 -9.18 28.05 42.11
C CYS A 2 -9.02 26.58 42.50
N GLY A 3 -9.67 25.67 41.78
CA GLY A 3 -9.58 24.23 42.05
C GLY A 3 -10.64 23.68 43.00
N GLY A 4 -10.97 22.39 42.85
CA GLY A 4 -12.08 21.71 43.50
C GLY A 4 -13.42 21.84 42.75
N SER A 5 -14.39 20.99 43.12
CA SER A 5 -15.65 20.77 42.38
C SER A 5 -16.64 21.96 42.35
N ARG A 6 -16.35 23.05 43.08
CA ARG A 6 -17.22 24.23 43.17
C ARG A 6 -16.51 25.55 42.79
N CYS A 7 -15.24 25.47 42.40
CA CYS A 7 -14.44 26.63 42.01
C CYS A 7 -14.09 26.53 40.52
N PRO A 8 -13.77 27.65 39.85
CA PRO A 8 -13.20 27.61 38.51
C PRO A 8 -11.86 26.86 38.52
N GLN A 9 -11.51 26.26 37.38
CA GLN A 9 -10.22 25.63 37.19
C GLN A 9 -9.08 26.65 37.23
N CYS A 10 -7.96 26.20 37.77
CA CYS A 10 -6.71 26.92 37.89
C CYS A 10 -5.98 27.02 36.53
N ALA A 11 -5.39 28.19 36.29
CA ALA A 11 -4.51 28.42 35.14
C ALA A 11 -3.14 27.77 35.37
N ASP A 12 -2.34 27.68 34.29
CA ASP A 12 -0.97 27.15 34.35
C ASP A 12 -0.14 27.87 35.43
N THR A 13 0.78 27.14 36.04
CA THR A 13 1.65 27.54 37.17
C THR A 13 0.96 27.73 38.53
N GLN A 14 -0.37 27.55 38.61
CA GLN A 14 -1.11 27.58 39.89
C GLN A 14 -1.15 26.20 40.56
N SER A 15 -1.42 26.18 41.87
CA SER A 15 -1.46 24.94 42.65
C SER A 15 -2.69 24.08 42.33
N CYS A 16 -2.51 22.76 42.32
CA CYS A 16 -3.57 21.77 42.09
C CYS A 16 -3.38 20.54 42.98
N LEU A 17 -4.46 19.78 43.18
CA LEU A 17 -4.44 18.47 43.85
C LEU A 17 -4.83 17.33 42.89
N ALA A 18 -5.59 17.65 41.84
CA ALA A 18 -5.97 16.73 40.78
C ALA A 18 -5.96 17.44 39.41
N GLY A 19 -5.88 16.66 38.33
CA GLY A 19 -5.95 17.20 36.96
C GLY A 19 -7.23 18.00 36.70
N SER A 20 -8.36 17.60 37.32
CA SER A 20 -9.63 18.33 37.24
C SER A 20 -9.56 19.76 37.77
N ASP A 21 -8.57 20.07 38.60
CA ASP A 21 -8.37 21.43 39.12
C ASP A 21 -7.74 22.35 38.07
N CYS A 22 -7.16 21.84 36.99
CA CYS A 22 -6.43 22.63 35.99
C CYS A 22 -7.24 22.80 34.71
N VAL A 23 -7.17 23.97 34.07
CA VAL A 23 -7.86 24.26 32.79
C VAL A 23 -7.45 23.24 31.71
N ASN A 24 -6.17 22.90 31.67
CA ASN A 24 -5.60 21.95 30.72
C ASN A 24 -5.70 20.48 31.17
N GLY A 25 -6.27 20.22 32.35
CA GLY A 25 -6.37 18.86 32.89
C GLY A 25 -5.07 18.27 33.44
N VAL A 26 -3.92 18.95 33.28
CA VAL A 26 -2.60 18.46 33.70
C VAL A 26 -2.19 19.01 35.06
N CYS A 27 -2.13 18.15 36.08
CA CYS A 27 -1.60 18.48 37.40
C CYS A 27 -0.33 17.67 37.67
N LEU A 28 0.83 18.30 37.56
CA LEU A 28 2.13 17.65 37.79
C LEU A 28 2.88 18.36 38.92
N SER A 29 3.36 17.58 39.90
CA SER A 29 4.06 18.13 41.07
C SER A 29 3.24 19.20 41.83
N ASN A 30 1.92 19.00 41.94
CA ASN A 30 0.95 19.92 42.53
C ASN A 30 0.86 21.29 41.84
N ILE A 31 1.27 21.38 40.57
CA ILE A 31 1.22 22.61 39.78
C ILE A 31 0.54 22.31 38.44
N CYS A 32 -0.41 23.14 38.05
CA CYS A 32 -1.04 23.07 36.73
C CYS A 32 -0.02 23.35 35.64
N GLN A 33 0.06 22.46 34.65
CA GLN A 33 0.98 22.60 33.52
C GLN A 33 0.20 22.95 32.25
N ALA A 34 0.90 23.58 31.31
CA ALA A 34 0.42 23.75 29.96
C ALA A 34 0.18 22.36 29.33
N SER A 35 -0.89 22.26 28.54
CA SER A 35 -1.20 21.05 27.76
C SER A 35 -0.14 20.80 26.69
N THR A 36 0.20 19.53 26.47
CA THR A 36 1.06 19.06 25.36
C THR A 36 0.49 17.77 24.80
N CYS A 37 0.82 17.44 23.55
CA CYS A 37 0.32 16.22 22.90
C CYS A 37 0.83 14.88 23.49
N ILE A 38 1.58 14.90 24.60
CA ILE A 38 2.23 13.72 25.20
C ILE A 38 2.19 13.79 26.74
N ASP A 39 1.11 14.34 27.30
CA ASP A 39 0.94 14.56 28.75
C ASP A 39 0.02 13.53 29.45
N ASN A 40 -0.44 12.51 28.72
CA ASN A 40 -1.37 11.46 29.15
C ASN A 40 -2.76 11.96 29.53
N VAL A 41 -3.17 13.12 29.01
CA VAL A 41 -4.51 13.68 29.22
C VAL A 41 -5.10 14.07 27.87
N ILE A 42 -6.35 13.63 27.60
CA ILE A 42 -7.07 14.12 26.42
C ILE A 42 -7.37 15.61 26.56
N ASN A 43 -6.65 16.45 25.83
CA ASN A 43 -6.79 17.90 25.87
C ASN A 43 -6.53 18.53 24.49
N GLN A 44 -6.54 19.88 24.41
CA GLN A 44 -6.39 20.61 23.14
C GLN A 44 -7.38 20.11 22.06
N ASP A 45 -6.88 19.70 20.89
CA ASP A 45 -7.66 19.13 19.78
C ASP A 45 -7.47 17.62 19.62
N GLU A 46 -6.92 16.94 20.62
CA GLU A 46 -6.76 15.48 20.63
C GLU A 46 -8.10 14.73 20.51
N THR A 47 -8.08 13.63 19.76
CA THR A 47 -9.26 12.74 19.62
C THR A 47 -9.17 11.50 20.49
N ASP A 48 -7.97 11.11 20.91
CA ASP A 48 -7.68 10.15 21.97
C ASP A 48 -6.47 10.66 22.77
N VAL A 49 -6.22 10.10 23.94
CA VAL A 49 -5.11 10.51 24.81
C VAL A 49 -3.79 10.52 24.03
N ASP A 50 -3.15 11.69 23.98
CA ASP A 50 -1.85 11.97 23.35
C ASP A 50 -1.81 11.82 21.82
N CYS A 51 -2.97 11.86 21.13
CA CYS A 51 -3.01 11.76 19.68
C CYS A 51 -4.26 12.32 19.00
N GLY A 52 -4.15 12.52 17.68
CA GLY A 52 -5.23 12.96 16.81
C GLY A 52 -5.35 14.48 16.74
N GLY A 53 -6.42 14.95 16.10
CA GLY A 53 -6.57 16.37 15.82
C GLY A 53 -5.61 16.87 14.75
N SER A 54 -5.47 18.19 14.69
CA SER A 54 -4.66 18.90 13.70
C SER A 54 -3.23 19.20 14.16
N THR A 55 -3.00 19.25 15.47
CA THR A 55 -1.71 19.67 16.03
C THR A 55 -0.88 18.53 16.61
N CYS A 56 -1.52 17.43 17.01
CA CYS A 56 -0.87 16.30 17.67
C CYS A 56 -0.53 15.15 16.71
N PRO A 57 0.35 14.21 17.10
CA PRO A 57 0.67 13.04 16.30
C PRO A 57 -0.58 12.21 15.99
N GLN A 58 -0.58 11.53 14.84
CA GLN A 58 -1.69 10.65 14.48
C GLN A 58 -1.78 9.46 15.44
N CYS A 59 -3.01 9.09 15.77
CA CYS A 59 -3.38 7.93 16.54
C CYS A 59 -3.08 6.62 15.82
N ILE A 60 -2.57 5.65 16.61
CA ILE A 60 -2.41 4.26 16.18
C ILE A 60 -3.77 3.56 16.06
N ASP A 61 -3.78 2.38 15.47
CA ASP A 61 -4.97 1.53 15.38
C ASP A 61 -5.63 1.34 16.76
N THR A 62 -6.95 1.14 16.77
CA THR A 62 -7.83 0.98 17.95
C THR A 62 -8.07 2.24 18.79
N LYS A 63 -7.33 3.32 18.56
CA LYS A 63 -7.55 4.62 19.21
C LYS A 63 -8.73 5.37 18.61
N LEU A 64 -9.28 6.31 19.37
CA LEU A 64 -10.39 7.16 18.95
C LEU A 64 -9.95 8.18 17.91
N CYS A 65 -10.85 8.46 16.97
CA CYS A 65 -10.67 9.44 15.91
C CYS A 65 -11.97 10.15 15.60
N SER A 66 -11.87 11.36 15.07
CA SER A 66 -12.99 12.14 14.50
C SER A 66 -12.87 12.29 12.98
N ALA A 67 -11.66 12.12 12.43
CA ALA A 67 -11.36 12.21 11.01
C ALA A 67 -10.26 11.21 10.61
N ALA A 68 -10.19 10.90 9.31
CA ALA A 68 -9.12 10.09 8.73
C ALA A 68 -7.72 10.65 9.05
N SER A 69 -7.57 11.99 9.08
CA SER A 69 -6.31 12.65 9.42
C SER A 69 -5.80 12.31 10.81
N ASP A 70 -6.68 11.89 11.72
CA ASP A 70 -6.29 11.56 13.08
C ASP A 70 -5.59 10.21 13.15
N CYS A 71 -5.71 9.34 12.14
CA CYS A 71 -5.18 7.99 12.17
C CYS A 71 -3.91 7.85 11.34
N VAL A 72 -2.92 7.10 11.83
CA VAL A 72 -1.73 6.73 11.06
C VAL A 72 -2.12 5.99 9.77
N SER A 73 -3.10 5.08 9.87
CA SER A 73 -3.67 4.33 8.74
C SER A 73 -4.46 5.20 7.77
N ARG A 74 -4.84 6.41 8.18
CA ARG A 74 -5.82 7.27 7.51
C ARG A 74 -7.22 6.68 7.40
N VAL A 75 -7.52 5.62 8.16
CA VAL A 75 -8.84 4.98 8.18
C VAL A 75 -9.49 5.20 9.53
N CYS A 76 -10.42 6.16 9.59
CA CYS A 76 -11.27 6.39 10.76
C CYS A 76 -12.67 5.83 10.48
N LEU A 77 -13.01 4.68 11.08
CA LEU A 77 -14.30 4.04 10.92
C LEU A 77 -14.98 3.87 12.29
N SER A 78 -16.23 4.33 12.40
CA SER A 78 -16.99 4.29 13.66
C SER A 78 -16.23 4.95 14.83
N ASN A 79 -15.56 6.08 14.56
CA ASN A 79 -14.73 6.83 15.49
C ASN A 79 -13.53 6.06 16.05
N ILE A 80 -13.07 5.01 15.38
CA ILE A 80 -11.91 4.22 15.77
C ILE A 80 -10.96 4.09 14.58
N CYS A 81 -9.67 4.36 14.80
CA CYS A 81 -8.61 4.11 13.84
C CYS A 81 -8.53 2.62 13.52
N GLN A 82 -8.72 2.26 12.26
CA GLN A 82 -8.63 0.87 11.81
C GLN A 82 -7.22 0.57 11.32
N ALA A 83 -6.82 -0.69 11.46
CA ALA A 83 -5.64 -1.19 10.76
C ALA A 83 -5.83 -1.02 9.25
N PRO A 84 -4.79 -0.57 8.53
CA PRO A 84 -4.90 -0.37 7.10
C PRO A 84 -5.01 -1.72 6.36
N THR A 85 -5.72 -1.76 5.24
CA THR A 85 -5.90 -2.96 4.42
C THR A 85 -5.83 -2.63 2.93
N CYS A 86 -5.46 -3.60 2.09
CA CYS A 86 -5.41 -3.45 0.63
C CYS A 86 -6.78 -3.35 -0.07
N SER A 87 -7.81 -2.90 0.65
CA SER A 87 -9.19 -2.81 0.19
C SER A 87 -10.01 -1.81 1.01
N ASP A 88 -9.34 -0.91 1.75
CA ASP A 88 -9.99 0.07 2.61
C ASP A 88 -10.33 1.38 1.89
N GLY A 89 -9.97 1.50 0.60
CA GLY A 89 -10.25 2.67 -0.23
C GLY A 89 -9.27 3.82 -0.02
N VAL A 90 -8.17 3.60 0.68
CA VAL A 90 -7.19 4.64 1.02
C VAL A 90 -5.80 4.20 0.64
N GLN A 91 -5.08 5.03 -0.14
CA GLN A 91 -3.67 4.79 -0.41
C GLN A 91 -2.83 4.91 0.88
N ASN A 92 -2.47 3.77 1.47
CA ASN A 92 -1.71 3.66 2.70
C ASN A 92 -0.70 2.49 2.66
N GLN A 93 -0.01 2.22 3.77
CA GLN A 93 1.03 1.17 3.84
C GLN A 93 2.10 1.32 2.73
N ASP A 94 2.30 0.28 1.91
CA ASP A 94 3.22 0.24 0.78
C ASP A 94 2.51 0.30 -0.58
N GLU A 95 1.24 0.69 -0.61
CA GLU A 95 0.44 0.83 -1.83
C GLU A 95 0.99 1.92 -2.77
N THR A 96 1.06 1.60 -4.06
CA THR A 96 1.50 2.56 -5.09
C THR A 96 0.35 3.26 -5.80
N ASP A 97 -0.86 2.71 -5.73
CA ASP A 97 -2.15 3.37 -6.00
C ASP A 97 -3.17 2.84 -4.97
N VAL A 98 -4.34 3.48 -4.85
CA VAL A 98 -5.37 3.10 -3.88
C VAL A 98 -5.72 1.60 -4.01
N ASP A 99 -5.55 0.86 -2.91
CA ASP A 99 -5.86 -0.57 -2.77
C ASP A 99 -4.99 -1.51 -3.65
N CYS A 100 -3.84 -1.06 -4.17
CA CYS A 100 -2.99 -1.93 -4.99
C CYS A 100 -1.49 -1.53 -5.03
N GLY A 101 -0.68 -2.47 -5.51
CA GLY A 101 0.76 -2.31 -5.68
C GLY A 101 1.54 -2.61 -4.41
N GLY A 102 2.82 -2.22 -4.39
CA GLY A 102 3.68 -2.55 -3.26
C GLY A 102 4.02 -4.03 -3.18
N SER A 103 4.51 -4.42 -2.02
CA SER A 103 4.94 -5.78 -1.70
C SER A 103 3.85 -6.63 -1.06
N THR A 104 2.88 -6.01 -0.37
CA THR A 104 1.85 -6.72 0.39
C THR A 104 0.50 -6.81 -0.32
N CYS A 105 0.17 -5.81 -1.15
CA CYS A 105 -1.15 -5.69 -1.77
C CYS A 105 -1.24 -6.34 -3.17
N PRO A 106 -2.48 -6.60 -3.66
CA PRO A 106 -2.68 -7.07 -5.02
C PRO A 106 -2.06 -6.13 -6.05
N LYS A 107 -1.61 -6.68 -7.16
CA LYS A 107 -1.04 -5.87 -8.24
C LYS A 107 -2.09 -4.93 -8.85
N CYS A 108 -1.66 -3.74 -9.16
CA CYS A 108 -2.40 -2.72 -9.86
C CYS A 108 -2.69 -3.12 -11.31
N VAL A 109 -3.93 -2.84 -11.72
CA VAL A 109 -4.37 -2.96 -13.12
C VAL A 109 -3.79 -1.83 -13.96
N ASP A 110 -3.91 -1.94 -15.28
CA ASP A 110 -3.49 -0.89 -16.21
C ASP A 110 -4.09 0.48 -15.82
N THR A 111 -3.39 1.56 -16.15
CA THR A 111 -3.70 2.97 -15.85
C THR A 111 -3.52 3.41 -14.39
N LYS A 112 -3.31 2.46 -13.47
CA LYS A 112 -2.99 2.76 -12.06
C LYS A 112 -1.53 3.13 -11.87
N THR A 113 -1.25 3.87 -10.81
CA THR A 113 0.08 4.32 -10.43
C THR A 113 0.94 3.13 -9.98
N CYS A 114 2.23 3.18 -10.29
CA CYS A 114 3.20 2.18 -9.88
C CYS A 114 4.57 2.83 -9.61
N ALA A 115 5.36 2.22 -8.75
CA ALA A 115 6.75 2.57 -8.52
C ALA A 115 7.70 1.56 -9.22
N VAL A 116 7.30 0.30 -9.29
CA VAL A 116 8.10 -0.79 -9.85
C VAL A 116 7.25 -1.75 -10.69
N MET A 117 7.91 -2.54 -11.52
CA MET A 117 7.29 -3.53 -12.40
C MET A 117 6.41 -4.54 -11.63
N SER A 118 6.82 -4.93 -10.41
CA SER A 118 6.07 -5.89 -9.60
C SER A 118 4.70 -5.38 -9.16
N ASP A 119 4.50 -4.06 -9.14
CA ASP A 119 3.23 -3.45 -8.77
C ASP A 119 2.15 -3.72 -9.82
N CYS A 120 2.52 -3.94 -11.08
CA CYS A 120 1.57 -4.04 -12.17
C CYS A 120 1.22 -5.49 -12.51
N VAL A 121 -0.06 -5.76 -12.78
CA VAL A 121 -0.50 -7.06 -13.32
C VAL A 121 0.21 -7.35 -14.64
N SER A 122 0.34 -6.34 -15.51
CA SER A 122 1.08 -6.41 -16.79
C SER A 122 2.59 -6.61 -16.62
N LYS A 123 3.12 -6.36 -15.42
CA LYS A 123 4.55 -6.22 -15.11
C LYS A 123 5.24 -5.06 -15.84
N VAL A 124 4.48 -4.15 -16.46
CA VAL A 124 5.01 -2.99 -17.17
C VAL A 124 4.67 -1.72 -16.40
N CYS A 125 5.64 -1.18 -15.67
CA CYS A 125 5.53 0.12 -15.02
C CYS A 125 6.34 1.14 -15.82
N SER A 126 5.67 2.06 -16.51
CA SER A 126 6.31 3.12 -17.31
C SER A 126 5.62 4.46 -17.06
N LEU A 127 6.44 5.51 -16.88
CA LEU A 127 5.97 6.84 -16.47
C LEU A 127 5.14 6.81 -15.17
N ASN A 128 5.55 5.96 -14.21
CA ASN A 128 4.86 5.69 -12.94
C ASN A 128 3.42 5.19 -13.11
N ILE A 129 3.08 4.62 -14.26
CA ILE A 129 1.74 4.09 -14.55
C ILE A 129 1.88 2.66 -15.10
N CYS A 130 1.03 1.76 -14.62
CA CYS A 130 0.89 0.43 -15.17
C CYS A 130 0.37 0.53 -16.60
N GLN A 131 1.20 0.13 -17.56
CA GLN A 131 0.82 0.13 -18.97
C GLN A 131 0.14 -1.18 -19.33
N ALA A 132 -0.76 -1.12 -20.31
CA ALA A 132 -1.32 -2.32 -20.92
C ALA A 132 -0.18 -3.18 -21.49
N PRO A 133 -0.22 -4.50 -21.28
CA PRO A 133 0.80 -5.38 -21.79
C PRO A 133 0.72 -5.47 -23.32
N THR A 134 1.87 -5.56 -23.98
CA THR A 134 1.96 -5.73 -25.44
C THR A 134 2.97 -6.81 -25.77
N CYS A 135 2.79 -7.49 -26.91
CA CYS A 135 3.70 -8.55 -27.35
C CYS A 135 5.12 -8.08 -27.74
N GLY A 136 5.51 -6.85 -27.41
CA GLY A 136 6.78 -6.24 -27.79
C GLY A 136 7.25 -5.25 -26.72
N ASP A 137 6.82 -5.47 -25.47
CA ASP A 137 7.19 -4.63 -24.33
C ASP A 137 8.44 -5.13 -23.60
N GLY A 138 9.03 -6.24 -24.05
CA GLY A 138 10.24 -6.82 -23.48
C GLY A 138 10.00 -7.59 -22.19
N VAL A 139 8.75 -7.91 -21.85
CA VAL A 139 8.38 -8.57 -20.60
C VAL A 139 7.49 -9.77 -20.85
N LEU A 140 7.90 -10.94 -20.37
CA LEU A 140 7.06 -12.15 -20.40
C LEU A 140 5.75 -11.97 -19.61
N ASN A 141 4.67 -11.67 -20.31
CA ASN A 141 3.35 -11.37 -19.75
C ASN A 141 2.21 -11.96 -20.62
N GLN A 142 0.95 -11.67 -20.26
CA GLN A 142 -0.23 -12.23 -20.94
C GLN A 142 -0.16 -13.77 -21.10
N ASP A 143 -0.39 -14.28 -22.32
CA ASP A 143 -0.30 -15.68 -22.69
C ASP A 143 0.96 -16.03 -23.49
N GLU A 144 1.95 -15.13 -23.51
CA GLU A 144 3.26 -15.37 -24.10
C GLU A 144 3.92 -16.63 -23.52
N THR A 145 4.61 -17.37 -24.39
CA THR A 145 5.38 -18.55 -23.98
C THR A 145 6.86 -18.30 -23.87
N ASP A 146 7.37 -17.29 -24.58
CA ASP A 146 8.66 -16.66 -24.36
C ASP A 146 8.50 -15.14 -24.46
N THR A 147 9.51 -14.37 -24.04
CA THR A 147 9.43 -12.90 -24.03
C THR A 147 9.05 -12.38 -25.42
N ASP A 148 7.95 -11.62 -25.51
CA ASP A 148 7.43 -11.01 -26.74
C ASP A 148 6.94 -12.01 -27.82
N CYS A 149 6.72 -13.29 -27.50
CA CYS A 149 6.22 -14.27 -28.47
C CYS A 149 5.42 -15.45 -27.89
N GLY A 150 4.69 -16.12 -28.78
CA GLY A 150 3.90 -17.31 -28.48
C GLY A 150 2.52 -17.02 -27.89
N GLY A 151 1.79 -18.07 -27.53
CA GLY A 151 0.40 -17.94 -27.12
C GLY A 151 -0.54 -17.66 -28.29
N SER A 152 -1.73 -17.18 -27.97
CA SER A 152 -2.83 -16.98 -28.93
C SER A 152 -2.83 -15.59 -29.59
N ARG A 153 -2.16 -14.61 -28.98
CA ARG A 153 -2.24 -13.19 -29.39
C ARG A 153 -0.95 -12.63 -29.97
N CYS A 154 0.19 -13.22 -29.62
CA CYS A 154 1.49 -12.70 -30.02
C CYS A 154 2.05 -13.43 -31.24
N PRO A 155 3.05 -12.83 -31.94
CA PRO A 155 3.76 -13.52 -33.01
C PRO A 155 4.35 -14.83 -32.52
N GLN A 156 4.47 -15.80 -33.42
CA GLN A 156 5.07 -17.08 -33.07
C GLN A 156 6.56 -16.92 -32.76
N CYS A 157 7.03 -17.70 -31.81
CA CYS A 157 8.41 -17.80 -31.40
C CYS A 157 9.29 -18.49 -32.45
N VAL A 158 10.53 -18.02 -32.59
CA VAL A 158 11.56 -18.64 -33.43
C VAL A 158 12.18 -19.86 -32.73
N ASP A 159 12.99 -20.61 -33.46
CA ASP A 159 13.74 -21.74 -32.90
C ASP A 159 14.52 -21.32 -31.64
N THR A 160 14.62 -22.24 -30.67
CA THR A 160 15.25 -22.09 -29.34
C THR A 160 14.46 -21.32 -28.29
N GLN A 161 13.38 -20.64 -28.67
CA GLN A 161 12.48 -19.97 -27.72
C GLN A 161 11.48 -20.93 -27.06
N SER A 162 10.96 -20.52 -25.91
CA SER A 162 10.03 -21.29 -25.10
C SER A 162 8.63 -21.39 -25.72
N CYS A 163 7.99 -22.55 -25.60
CA CYS A 163 6.67 -22.84 -26.15
C CYS A 163 5.85 -23.77 -25.25
N ARG A 164 4.53 -23.78 -25.43
CA ARG A 164 3.59 -24.73 -24.81
C ARG A 164 2.85 -25.59 -25.84
N ALA A 165 2.65 -25.06 -27.04
CA ALA A 165 1.98 -25.73 -28.14
C ALA A 165 2.71 -25.44 -29.46
N GLY A 166 2.48 -26.30 -30.47
CA GLY A 166 3.03 -26.09 -31.81
C GLY A 166 2.57 -24.77 -32.45
N SER A 167 1.41 -24.24 -32.06
CA SER A 167 0.93 -22.91 -32.46
C SER A 167 1.85 -21.78 -32.02
N ASP A 168 2.67 -21.99 -31.00
CA ASP A 168 3.55 -20.95 -30.47
C ASP A 168 4.83 -20.83 -31.30
N CYS A 169 5.12 -21.78 -32.18
CA CYS A 169 6.38 -21.84 -32.92
C CYS A 169 6.17 -21.54 -34.41
N VAL A 170 7.04 -20.74 -35.02
CA VAL A 170 7.02 -20.44 -36.46
C VAL A 170 7.06 -21.72 -37.30
N ASN A 171 7.79 -22.74 -36.83
CA ASN A 171 7.94 -24.02 -37.50
C ASN A 171 6.81 -25.05 -37.20
N GLY A 172 5.92 -24.73 -36.26
CA GLY A 172 4.83 -25.59 -35.80
C GLY A 172 5.22 -26.70 -34.81
N VAL A 173 6.47 -26.74 -34.34
CA VAL A 173 7.07 -27.85 -33.57
C VAL A 173 7.53 -27.35 -32.20
N CYS A 174 6.76 -27.71 -31.17
CA CYS A 174 7.13 -27.49 -29.77
C CYS A 174 7.54 -28.83 -29.14
N LEU A 175 8.83 -29.00 -28.86
CA LEU A 175 9.40 -30.21 -28.27
C LEU A 175 10.16 -29.85 -27.00
N SER A 176 9.84 -30.54 -25.90
CA SER A 176 10.45 -30.29 -24.58
C SER A 176 10.33 -28.82 -24.13
N ASN A 177 9.18 -28.18 -24.41
CA ASN A 177 8.89 -26.76 -24.15
C ASN A 177 9.77 -25.76 -24.92
N VAL A 178 10.40 -26.19 -26.02
CA VAL A 178 11.24 -25.32 -26.87
C VAL A 178 10.84 -25.49 -28.35
N CYS A 179 10.79 -24.37 -29.08
CA CYS A 179 10.59 -24.38 -30.52
C CYS A 179 11.82 -24.97 -31.22
N GLN A 180 11.63 -26.02 -32.02
CA GLN A 180 12.74 -26.73 -32.66
C GLN A 180 12.54 -26.86 -34.17
N GLY A 181 13.55 -26.47 -34.94
CA GLY A 181 13.54 -26.57 -36.39
C GLY A 181 13.24 -28.00 -36.87
N ARG A 182 12.59 -28.10 -38.02
CA ARG A 182 12.26 -29.38 -38.66
C ARG A 182 13.49 -30.18 -39.11
N ASP A 183 14.69 -29.59 -39.06
CA ASP A 183 15.95 -30.19 -39.50
C ASP A 183 16.56 -31.20 -38.53
N LEU A 184 16.03 -31.33 -37.29
CA LEU A 184 16.52 -32.35 -36.35
C LEU A 184 16.01 -33.78 -36.63
N PHE A 185 15.10 -33.97 -37.61
CA PHE A 185 14.58 -35.28 -38.00
C PHE A 185 15.02 -35.77 -39.39
N ILE A 186 15.92 -35.08 -40.10
CA ILE A 186 16.42 -35.50 -41.43
C ILE A 186 17.95 -35.71 -41.50
N HIS A 187 18.57 -36.11 -40.40
CA HIS A 187 19.98 -36.58 -40.41
C HIS A 187 20.17 -38.06 -40.03
N TYR A 188 19.17 -38.91 -40.32
CA TYR A 188 19.32 -40.37 -40.24
C TYR A 188 18.78 -41.13 -41.46
N ASP A 189 18.59 -40.50 -42.63
CA ASP A 189 18.16 -41.21 -43.85
C ASP A 189 18.90 -40.78 -45.13
N TYR A 190 20.16 -40.35 -45.04
CA TYR A 190 21.05 -40.33 -46.20
C TYR A 190 22.51 -40.50 -45.76
N MET A 191 22.97 -41.76 -45.84
CA MET A 191 24.32 -42.29 -46.14
C MET A 191 24.50 -43.64 -45.45
#